data_AF-A0AAD9PS22-F1
#
_entry.id   AF-A0AAD9PS22-F1
#
_cell.length_a   1.000
_cell.length_b   1.000
_cell.length_c   1.000
_cell.angle_alpha   90.00
_cell.angle_beta   90.00
_cell.angle_gamma   90.00
#
_symmetry.space_group_name_H-M   'P 1'
#
loop_
_entity.id
_entity.type
_entity.pdbx_description
1 polymer ?
#
loop_
_entity_poly.entity_id
_entity_poly.type
_entity_poly.pdbx_seq_one_letter_code
_entity_poly.pdbx_strand_id
1 'polypeptide(L)'
;MSIVATYFSPYCFVLQCNYVAESASKLCFKENHKLTHLKTLKKFFVCKDCKQRSVTYGAAPIPKHPCRNCGSTNYQKTSLYKEKEGPKIGGDTLLVRGEEVPKFLNSLK
;
A
#
# COMPACT_ATOMS: atom_id res chain seq x y z
N MET A 1 17.48 8.94 11.11
CA MET A 1 17.20 7.49 11.12
C MET A 1 15.69 7.30 11.07
N SER A 2 15.13 7.27 9.86
CA SER A 2 13.69 7.16 9.66
C SER A 2 13.22 5.78 10.08
N ILE A 3 12.40 5.72 11.13
CA ILE A 3 11.72 4.51 11.57
C ILE A 3 10.68 4.20 10.49
N VAL A 4 11.12 3.54 9.41
CA VAL A 4 10.22 2.89 8.46
C VAL A 4 9.50 1.83 9.27
N ALA A 5 8.27 2.12 9.66
CA ALA A 5 7.41 1.25 10.45
C ALA A 5 7.35 -0.16 9.84
N THR A 6 8.25 -1.03 10.30
CA THR A 6 8.27 -2.43 9.92
C THR A 6 7.24 -3.13 10.80
N TYR A 7 6.07 -3.38 10.23
CA TYR A 7 5.01 -4.09 10.92
C TYR A 7 5.32 -5.60 10.95
N PHE A 8 5.41 -6.15 12.16
CA PHE A 8 5.52 -7.59 12.42
C PHE A 8 4.11 -8.21 12.37
N SER A 9 3.72 -8.75 11.21
CA SER A 9 2.47 -9.51 11.06
C SER A 9 2.75 -11.02 11.11
N PRO A 10 1.79 -11.88 11.50
CA PRO A 10 1.86 -13.30 11.21
C PRO A 10 1.70 -13.52 9.69
N TYR A 11 2.73 -14.05 9.02
CA TYR A 11 2.72 -14.37 7.59
C TYR A 11 2.65 -15.88 7.37
N CYS A 12 2.09 -16.28 6.23
CA CYS A 12 1.93 -17.67 5.82
C CYS A 12 3.12 -18.08 4.92
N PHE A 13 3.73 -19.21 5.24
CA PHE A 13 4.79 -19.85 4.48
C PHE A 13 4.38 -21.26 4.08
N VAL A 14 4.69 -21.63 2.85
CA VAL A 14 4.40 -22.97 2.32
C VAL A 14 5.70 -23.74 2.23
N LEU A 15 5.83 -24.83 2.99
CA LEU A 15 7.06 -25.64 3.03
C LEU A 15 7.45 -26.20 1.66
N GLN A 16 6.47 -26.58 0.83
CA GLN A 16 6.71 -27.14 -0.49
C GLN A 16 7.09 -26.10 -1.54
N CYS A 17 6.57 -24.87 -1.42
CA CYS A 17 6.77 -23.82 -2.44
C CYS A 17 7.80 -22.76 -2.02
N ASN A 18 8.33 -22.82 -0.80
CA ASN A 18 9.36 -21.94 -0.26
C ASN A 18 9.12 -20.43 -0.53
N TYR A 19 7.87 -19.98 -0.42
CA TYR A 19 7.52 -18.56 -0.52
C TYR A 19 6.83 -18.07 0.75
N VAL A 20 7.01 -16.78 1.03
CA VAL A 20 6.36 -16.07 2.15
C VAL A 20 5.36 -15.08 1.58
N ALA A 21 4.11 -15.17 2.04
CA ALA A 21 3.05 -14.24 1.67
C ALA A 21 2.10 -13.98 2.86
N GLU A 22 1.21 -13.01 2.69
CA GLU A 22 0.18 -12.71 3.69
C GLU A 22 -0.88 -13.82 3.78
N SER A 23 -1.19 -14.44 2.65
CA SER A 23 -2.06 -15.61 2.55
C SER A 23 -1.51 -16.60 1.52
N ALA A 24 -1.86 -17.87 1.67
CA ALA A 24 -1.51 -18.88 0.68
C ALA A 24 -2.24 -18.61 -0.65
N SER A 25 -1.59 -18.95 -1.76
CA SER A 25 -2.21 -18.84 -3.07
C SER A 25 -3.40 -19.80 -3.22
N LYS A 26 -4.35 -19.47 -4.10
CA LYS A 26 -5.48 -20.36 -4.42
C LYS A 26 -5.04 -21.74 -4.91
N LEU A 27 -3.88 -21.83 -5.57
CA LEU A 27 -3.30 -23.10 -6.04
C LEU A 27 -2.82 -23.94 -4.86
N CYS A 28 -2.10 -23.33 -3.91
CA CYS A 28 -1.63 -24.03 -2.72
C CYS A 28 -2.77 -24.55 -1.83
N PHE A 29 -3.92 -23.86 -1.83
CA PHE A 29 -5.14 -24.37 -1.17
C PHE A 29 -5.72 -25.58 -1.88
N LYS A 30 -5.80 -25.57 -3.22
CA LYS A 30 -6.31 -26.71 -4.01
C LYS A 30 -5.44 -27.95 -3.84
N GLU A 31 -4.12 -27.77 -3.75
CA GLU A 31 -3.14 -28.84 -3.61
C GLU A 31 -2.92 -29.26 -2.14
N ASN A 32 -3.66 -28.69 -1.19
CA ASN A 32 -3.57 -28.99 0.25
C ASN A 32 -2.13 -28.92 0.82
N HIS A 33 -1.38 -27.88 0.44
CA HIS A 33 -0.01 -27.73 0.92
C HIS A 33 0.06 -27.42 2.42
N LYS A 34 1.09 -27.93 3.09
CA LYS A 34 1.32 -27.66 4.53
C LYS A 34 1.74 -26.20 4.74
N LEU A 35 0.87 -25.44 5.38
CA LEU A 35 1.08 -24.04 5.73
C LEU A 35 1.69 -23.91 7.12
N THR A 36 2.69 -23.04 7.28
CA THR A 36 3.24 -22.63 8.57
C THR A 36 3.13 -21.12 8.73
N HIS A 37 2.89 -20.68 9.96
CA HIS A 37 2.86 -19.26 10.28
C HIS A 37 4.21 -18.81 10.82
N LEU A 38 4.79 -17.79 10.21
CA LEU A 38 6.05 -17.21 10.63
C LEU A 38 5.95 -15.69 10.72
N LYS A 39 6.66 -15.12 11.68
CA LYS A 39 6.71 -13.68 11.92
C LYS A 39 7.89 -13.09 11.14
N THR A 40 7.61 -12.23 10.16
CA THR A 40 8.64 -11.57 9.34
C THR A 40 8.37 -10.09 9.16
N LEU A 41 9.31 -9.37 8.56
CA LEU A 41 9.15 -7.95 8.23
C LEU A 41 8.49 -7.81 6.85
N LYS A 42 7.48 -6.93 6.77
CA LYS A 42 6.89 -6.47 5.51
C LYS A 42 7.51 -5.14 5.11
N LYS A 43 8.01 -5.08 3.89
CA LYS A 43 8.73 -3.93 3.34
C LYS A 43 7.95 -3.37 2.16
N PHE A 44 7.85 -2.05 2.09
CA PHE A 44 7.06 -1.35 1.07
C PHE A 44 7.98 -0.67 0.06
N PHE A 45 7.65 -0.84 -1.22
CA PHE A 45 8.36 -0.27 -2.35
C PHE A 45 7.40 0.43 -3.30
N VAL A 46 7.91 1.42 -4.01
CA VAL A 46 7.25 2.09 -5.12
C VAL A 46 8.16 2.06 -6.34
N CYS A 47 7.61 1.73 -7.50
CA CYS A 47 8.33 1.81 -8.77
C CYS A 47 8.56 3.29 -9.12
N LYS A 48 9.77 3.65 -9.54
CA LYS A 48 10.10 5.03 -9.91
C LYS A 48 9.39 5.49 -11.19
N ASP A 49 9.20 4.58 -12.14
CA ASP A 49 8.70 4.92 -13.48
C ASP A 49 7.16 5.03 -13.52
N CYS A 50 6.46 4.09 -12.88
CA CYS A 50 4.99 4.04 -12.92
C CYS A 50 4.31 4.32 -11.57
N LYS A 51 5.08 4.61 -10.51
CA LYS A 51 4.58 4.82 -9.14
C LYS A 51 3.75 3.66 -8.57
N GLN A 52 3.83 2.48 -9.19
CA GLN A 52 3.13 1.29 -8.72
C GLN A 52 3.76 0.78 -7.43
N ARG A 53 2.92 0.47 -6.44
CA ARG A 53 3.38 -0.04 -5.14
C ARG A 53 3.56 -1.54 -5.19
N SER A 54 4.62 -2.02 -4.57
CA SER A 54 4.95 -3.44 -4.43
C SER A 54 5.43 -3.74 -3.02
N VAL A 55 5.20 -4.94 -2.55
CA VAL A 55 5.55 -5.37 -1.19
C VAL A 55 6.46 -6.58 -1.26
N THR A 56 7.43 -6.63 -0.36
CA THR A 56 8.24 -7.84 -0.13
C THR A 56 8.20 -8.27 1.32
N TYR A 57 8.39 -9.57 1.53
CA TYR A 57 8.38 -10.20 2.84
C TYR A 57 9.77 -10.77 3.15
N GLY A 58 10.16 -10.71 4.43
CA GLY A 58 11.33 -11.41 4.96
C GLY A 58 12.68 -10.80 4.57
N ALA A 59 13.66 -11.68 4.33
CA ALA A 59 15.06 -11.31 4.13
C ALA A 59 15.33 -10.57 2.81
N ALA A 60 14.48 -10.73 1.80
CA ALA A 60 14.68 -10.11 0.50
C ALA A 60 14.78 -8.56 0.61
N PRO A 61 15.85 -7.94 0.09
CA PRO A 61 16.05 -6.50 0.20
C PRO A 61 15.20 -5.69 -0.79
N ILE A 62 14.85 -6.27 -1.96
CA ILE A 62 14.13 -5.63 -3.09
C ILE A 62 13.19 -6.68 -3.73
N PRO A 63 12.08 -6.29 -4.41
CA PRO A 63 11.25 -7.23 -5.17
C PRO A 63 12.06 -8.05 -6.18
N LYS A 64 11.89 -9.37 -6.17
CA LYS A 64 12.55 -10.29 -7.12
C LYS A 64 11.98 -10.19 -8.54
N HIS A 65 10.73 -9.75 -8.65
CA HIS A 65 10.03 -9.65 -9.92
C HIS A 65 10.00 -8.20 -10.42
N PRO A 66 10.07 -7.99 -11.74
CA PRO A 66 9.90 -6.67 -12.34
C PRO A 66 8.51 -6.09 -12.05
N CYS A 67 8.37 -4.79 -12.21
CA CYS A 67 7.09 -4.13 -11.99
C CYS A 67 6.03 -4.71 -12.93
N ARG A 68 4.88 -5.09 -12.38
CA ARG A 68 3.78 -5.68 -13.16
C ARG A 68 3.21 -4.75 -14.24
N ASN A 69 3.39 -3.44 -14.09
CA ASN A 69 2.81 -2.45 -14.99
C ASN A 69 3.78 -2.02 -16.09
N CYS A 70 5.04 -1.71 -15.74
CA CYS A 70 6.03 -1.17 -16.69
C CYS A 70 7.20 -2.11 -16.99
N GLY A 71 7.32 -3.25 -16.30
CA GLY A 71 8.44 -4.19 -16.48
C GLY A 71 9.79 -3.72 -15.91
N SER A 72 9.88 -2.49 -15.36
CA SER A 72 11.13 -2.00 -14.78
C SER A 72 11.42 -2.57 -13.39
N THR A 73 12.71 -2.59 -13.02
CA THR A 73 13.19 -3.08 -11.71
C THR A 73 13.61 -1.94 -10.77
N ASN A 74 13.36 -0.68 -11.16
CA ASN A 74 13.70 0.50 -10.39
C ASN A 74 12.69 0.75 -9.27
N TYR A 75 12.98 0.21 -8.08
CA TYR A 75 12.17 0.36 -6.88
C TYR A 75 12.81 1.29 -5.84
N GLN A 76 11.97 2.10 -5.18
CA GLN A 76 12.34 2.94 -4.05
C GLN A 76 11.58 2.51 -2.80
N LYS A 77 12.26 2.47 -1.65
CA LYS A 77 11.60 2.19 -0.35
C LYS A 77 10.61 3.31 -0.03
N THR A 78 9.42 2.95 0.45
CA THR A 78 8.36 3.92 0.81
C THR A 78 7.77 3.59 2.18
N SER A 79 6.94 4.50 2.70
CA SER A 79 6.16 4.32 3.92
C SER A 79 5.04 3.29 3.72
N LEU A 80 4.45 2.81 4.82
CA LEU A 80 3.35 1.84 4.82
C LEU A 80 2.15 2.33 4.01
N TYR A 81 1.71 3.55 4.27
CA TYR A 81 0.57 4.18 3.62
C TYR A 81 1.02 5.05 2.45
N LYS A 82 0.16 5.19 1.44
CA LYS A 82 0.31 6.29 0.49
C LYS A 82 -0.01 7.57 1.24
N GLU A 83 0.89 8.53 1.19
CA GLU A 83 0.62 9.88 1.68
C GLU A 83 -0.63 10.39 0.96
N LYS A 84 -1.68 10.61 1.74
CA LYS A 84 -2.89 11.25 1.25
C LYS A 84 -2.63 12.73 1.33
N GLU A 85 -2.77 13.43 0.22
CA GLU A 85 -3.02 14.85 0.27
C GLU A 85 -4.29 15.01 1.13
N GLY A 86 -4.19 15.82 2.19
CA GLY A 86 -5.30 16.03 3.09
C GLY A 86 -6.53 16.52 2.32
N PRO A 87 -7.73 16.47 2.92
CA PRO A 87 -8.83 17.29 2.41
C PRO A 87 -8.28 18.71 2.24
N LYS A 88 -8.61 19.39 1.14
CA LYS A 88 -8.33 20.81 1.01
C LYS A 88 -9.16 21.52 2.09
N ILE A 89 -8.63 21.62 3.31
CA ILE A 89 -9.31 22.21 4.45
C ILE A 89 -9.29 23.71 4.21
N GLY A 90 -10.41 24.20 3.69
CA GLY A 90 -10.96 25.52 3.96
C GLY A 90 -10.21 26.74 3.43
N GLY A 91 -8.89 26.86 3.57
CA GLY A 91 -8.16 28.07 3.17
C GLY A 91 -8.17 28.35 1.68
N ASP A 92 -8.35 27.32 0.85
CA ASP A 92 -8.36 27.46 -0.62
C ASP A 92 -9.77 27.63 -1.21
N THR A 93 -10.84 27.48 -0.40
CA THR A 93 -12.24 27.57 -0.86
C THR A 93 -13.14 28.45 0.04
N LEU A 94 -12.71 28.77 1.26
CA LEU A 94 -13.45 29.66 2.16
C LEU A 94 -12.96 31.10 1.93
N LEU A 95 -13.90 31.98 1.63
CA LEU A 95 -13.63 33.41 1.57
C LEU A 95 -13.28 33.89 2.98
N VAL A 96 -12.09 34.47 3.15
CA VAL A 96 -11.54 34.96 4.44
C VAL A 96 -12.46 35.96 5.17
N ARG A 97 -13.46 36.55 4.49
CA ARG A 97 -14.29 37.65 5.02
C ARG A 97 -15.79 37.38 5.19
N GLY A 98 -16.34 36.21 4.80
CA GLY A 98 -17.81 36.04 4.71
C GLY A 98 -18.41 36.97 3.64
N GLU A 99 -19.45 36.64 2.89
CA GLU A 99 -20.74 36.14 3.33
C GLU A 99 -21.22 35.03 2.38
N GLU A 100 -21.51 33.87 2.93
CA GLU A 100 -22.22 32.82 2.22
C GLU A 100 -23.70 33.07 2.41
N VAL A 101 -24.34 33.72 1.44
CA VAL A 101 -25.80 33.84 1.44
C VAL A 101 -26.34 32.46 1.04
N PRO A 102 -27.03 31.72 1.92
CA PRO A 102 -27.76 30.54 1.47
C PRO A 102 -28.78 31.06 0.46
N LYS A 103 -28.81 30.50 -0.75
CA LYS A 103 -29.99 30.65 -1.63
C LYS A 103 -31.18 30.23 -0.80
N PHE A 104 -31.94 31.20 -0.31
CA PHE A 104 -33.10 30.97 0.53
C PHE A 104 -34.09 30.14 -0.28
N LEU A 105 -34.81 29.26 0.42
CA LEU A 105 -35.80 28.32 -0.14
C LEU A 105 -36.94 28.99 -0.95
N ASN A 106 -36.93 30.32 -1.09
CA ASN A 106 -37.91 31.13 -1.82
C ASN A 106 -37.38 31.75 -3.14
N SER A 107 -36.17 31.38 -3.59
CA SER A 107 -35.60 31.89 -4.86
C SER A 107 -35.93 31.03 -6.09
N LEU A 108 -36.84 30.06 -5.97
CA LEU A 108 -37.44 29.39 -7.12
C LEU A 108 -38.69 30.17 -7.53
N LYS A 109 -38.54 31.03 -8.53
CA LYS A 109 -39.65 31.55 -9.33
C LYS A 109 -39.38 31.25 -10.79
#